data_AF-A0AAV2QZV4-F1
#
_entry.id   AF-A0AAV2QZV4-F1
#
_cell.length_a   1.000
_cell.length_b   1.000
_cell.length_c   1.000
_cell.angle_alpha   90.00
_cell.angle_beta   90.00
_cell.angle_gamma   90.00
#
_symmetry.space_group_name_H-M   'P 1'
#
loop_
_entity.id
_entity.type
_entity.pdbx_description
1 polymer ?
#
loop_
_entity_poly.entity_id
_entity_poly.type
_entity_poly.pdbx_seq_one_letter_code
_entity_poly.pdbx_strand_id
1 'polypeptide(L)'
;MHSTHPHFIRCIVPNTVKTPGKVEAGLIMHQLTCNGVLEGIRICQLGLPNRMIYSDFYNRYKILGATEFNTIPDKKKAVVAVFDKLGLEAEKYRVGATKVFFRAGVLGEVEEIR
;
A
#
# COMPACT_ATOMS: atom_id res chain seq x y z
N MET A 1 -0.91 29.78 -1.79
CA MET A 1 -0.82 28.39 -1.26
C MET A 1 0.00 27.43 -2.14
N HIS A 2 0.37 27.78 -3.38
CA HIS A 2 1.05 26.84 -4.30
C HIS A 2 2.58 26.88 -4.27
N SER A 3 3.20 27.71 -3.41
CA SER A 3 4.67 27.84 -3.28
C SER A 3 5.20 27.21 -1.98
N THR A 4 4.37 26.43 -1.27
CA THR A 4 4.72 25.80 0.01
C THR A 4 4.35 24.32 -0.02
N HIS A 5 5.06 23.49 0.75
CA HIS A 5 4.71 22.09 0.95
C HIS A 5 3.55 22.00 1.98
N PRO A 6 2.34 21.58 1.59
CA PRO A 6 1.23 21.50 2.51
C PRO A 6 1.37 20.28 3.44
N HIS A 7 1.15 20.50 4.73
CA HIS A 7 1.05 19.46 5.73
C HIS A 7 -0.35 19.50 6.35
N PHE A 8 -0.98 18.34 6.53
CA PHE A 8 -2.34 18.23 7.01
C PHE A 8 -2.37 17.48 8.34
N ILE A 9 -2.86 18.15 9.40
CA ILE A 9 -3.08 17.55 10.71
C ILE A 9 -4.59 17.55 10.97
N ARG A 10 -5.15 16.38 11.29
CA ARG A 10 -6.57 16.20 11.63
C ARG A 10 -6.68 15.72 13.08
N CYS A 11 -7.06 16.62 13.98
CA CYS A 11 -7.32 16.27 15.37
C CYS A 11 -8.66 15.51 15.47
N ILE A 12 -8.74 14.54 16.37
CA ILE A 12 -9.94 13.73 16.61
C ILE A 12 -10.37 13.92 18.07
N VAL A 13 -11.64 14.30 18.26
CA VAL A 13 -12.26 14.34 19.57
C VAL A 13 -12.77 12.93 19.91
N PRO A 14 -12.30 12.29 20.99
CA PRO A 14 -12.63 10.89 21.27
C PRO A 14 -14.03 10.71 21.86
N ASN A 15 -14.58 11.72 22.55
CA ASN A 15 -15.92 11.69 23.14
C ASN A 15 -16.42 13.11 23.44
N THR A 16 -17.74 13.27 23.55
CA THR A 16 -18.40 14.56 23.84
C THR A 16 -18.33 14.96 25.32
N VAL A 17 -18.18 13.99 26.23
CA VAL A 17 -18.18 14.19 27.70
C VAL A 17 -16.83 14.58 28.29
N LYS A 18 -15.81 14.82 27.44
CA LYS A 18 -14.42 15.19 27.82
C LYS A 18 -13.79 14.25 28.86
N THR A 19 -14.17 12.98 28.86
CA THR A 19 -13.64 11.98 29.80
C THR A 19 -12.41 11.31 29.20
N PRO A 20 -11.26 11.27 29.90
CA PRO A 20 -10.08 10.56 29.42
C PRO A 20 -10.36 9.06 29.29
N GLY A 21 -9.79 8.41 28.27
CA GLY A 21 -9.94 6.97 28.02
C GLY A 21 -11.30 6.51 27.47
N LYS A 22 -12.32 7.38 27.47
CA LYS A 22 -13.61 7.07 26.85
C LYS A 22 -13.57 7.32 25.35
N VAL A 23 -14.12 6.39 24.56
CA VAL A 23 -14.19 6.48 23.10
C VAL A 23 -15.63 6.32 22.63
N GLU A 24 -16.11 7.27 21.83
CA GLU A 24 -17.40 7.26 21.17
C GLU A 24 -17.20 6.98 19.67
N ALA A 25 -17.29 5.72 19.27
CA ALA A 25 -16.96 5.29 17.90
C ALA A 25 -17.77 6.03 16.82
N GLY A 26 -19.07 6.26 17.04
CA GLY A 26 -19.92 7.00 16.10
C GLY A 26 -19.44 8.44 15.86
N LEU A 27 -19.00 9.13 16.92
CA LEU A 27 -18.44 10.49 16.83
C LEU A 27 -17.12 10.49 16.06
N ILE A 28 -16.25 9.51 16.31
CA ILE A 28 -14.97 9.39 15.59
C ILE A 28 -15.22 9.08 14.11
N MET A 29 -16.11 8.13 13.80
CA MET A 29 -16.44 7.78 12.41
C MET A 29 -17.01 8.96 11.63
N HIS A 30 -17.87 9.76 12.26
CA HIS A 30 -18.38 10.99 11.66
C HIS A 30 -17.23 11.98 11.35
N GLN A 31 -16.33 12.21 12.31
CA GLN A 31 -15.17 13.09 12.10
C GLN A 31 -14.25 12.58 10.99
N LEU A 32 -13.92 11.28 10.95
CA LEU A 32 -13.07 10.70 9.91
C LEU A 32 -13.68 10.85 8.50
N THR A 33 -15.02 10.78 8.41
CA THR A 33 -15.76 10.99 7.16
C THR A 33 -15.73 12.45 6.75
N CYS A 34 -16.17 13.37 7.62
CA CYS A 34 -16.29 14.79 7.30
C CYS A 34 -14.94 15.50 7.15
N ASN A 35 -13.88 15.05 7.86
CA ASN A 35 -12.54 15.61 7.74
C ASN A 35 -11.77 15.12 6.51
N GLY A 36 -12.39 14.26 5.69
CA GLY A 36 -11.82 13.71 4.46
C GLY A 36 -10.72 12.66 4.69
N VAL A 37 -10.59 12.13 5.91
CA VAL A 37 -9.58 11.09 6.21
C VAL A 37 -9.92 9.80 5.47
N LEU A 38 -11.18 9.35 5.56
CA LEU A 38 -11.63 8.16 4.84
C LEU A 38 -11.57 8.35 3.33
N GLU A 39 -11.88 9.56 2.86
CA GLU A 39 -11.83 9.88 1.43
C GLU A 39 -10.39 9.91 0.90
N GLY A 40 -9.45 10.43 1.69
CA GLY A 40 -8.02 10.34 1.38
C GLY A 40 -7.54 8.89 1.28
N ILE A 41 -7.94 8.05 2.23
CA ILE A 41 -7.64 6.60 2.19
C ILE A 41 -8.25 5.98 0.92
N ARG A 42 -9.51 6.27 0.61
CA ARG A 42 -10.22 5.75 -0.57
C ARG A 42 -9.51 6.13 -1.87
N ILE A 43 -9.14 7.40 -2.03
CA ILE A 43 -8.41 7.88 -3.21
C ILE A 43 -7.04 7.18 -3.33
N CYS A 44 -6.32 7.02 -2.22
CA CYS A 44 -5.06 6.26 -2.23
C CYS A 44 -5.26 4.79 -2.62
N GLN A 45 -6.36 4.17 -2.21
CA GLN A 45 -6.69 2.78 -2.52
C GLN A 45 -7.09 2.56 -3.99
N LEU A 46 -7.67 3.55 -4.66
CA LEU A 46 -7.96 3.49 -6.10
C LEU A 46 -6.67 3.42 -6.95
N GLY A 47 -5.57 3.96 -6.43
CA GLY A 47 -4.26 3.90 -7.05
C GLY A 47 -3.49 2.61 -6.71
N LEU A 48 -2.20 2.77 -6.46
CA LEU A 48 -1.29 1.70 -6.06
C LEU A 48 -0.60 2.09 -4.74
N PRO A 49 -1.30 1.93 -3.61
CA PRO A 49 -0.84 2.47 -2.33
C PRO A 49 0.42 1.78 -1.82
N ASN A 50 0.57 0.49 -2.13
CA ASN A 50 1.70 -0.32 -1.68
C ASN A 50 2.84 -0.21 -2.70
N ARG A 51 4.02 0.22 -2.25
CA ARG A 51 5.22 0.36 -3.09
C ARG A 51 6.45 -0.16 -2.37
N MET A 52 7.26 -0.95 -3.07
CA MET A 52 8.46 -1.59 -2.51
C MET A 52 9.64 -1.42 -3.46
N ILE A 53 10.84 -1.18 -2.92
CA ILE A 53 12.06 -1.09 -3.71
C ILE A 53 12.43 -2.50 -4.19
N TYR A 54 13.01 -2.62 -5.39
CA TYR A 54 13.40 -3.93 -5.94
C TYR A 54 14.32 -4.74 -5.02
N SER A 55 15.23 -4.09 -4.28
CA SER A 55 16.11 -4.77 -3.31
C SER A 55 15.31 -5.47 -2.22
N ASP A 56 14.33 -4.77 -1.66
CA ASP A 56 13.51 -5.27 -0.56
C ASP A 56 12.56 -6.35 -1.07
N PHE A 57 12.00 -6.14 -2.26
CA PHE A 57 11.15 -7.12 -2.94
C PHE A 57 11.92 -8.41 -3.21
N TYR A 58 13.14 -8.32 -3.75
CA TYR A 58 13.99 -9.49 -3.97
C TYR A 58 14.30 -10.21 -2.65
N ASN A 59 14.75 -9.48 -1.63
CA ASN A 59 15.12 -10.09 -0.34
C ASN A 59 13.94 -10.81 0.33
N ARG A 60 12.72 -10.25 0.21
CA ARG A 60 11.52 -10.78 0.83
C ARG A 60 10.88 -11.93 0.05
N TYR A 61 10.86 -11.84 -1.29
CA TYR A 61 10.13 -12.77 -2.17
C TYR A 61 11.03 -13.68 -3.00
N LYS A 62 12.36 -13.70 -2.76
CA LYS A 62 13.27 -14.63 -3.44
C LYS A 62 12.81 -16.08 -3.38
N ILE A 63 12.11 -16.49 -2.32
CA ILE A 63 11.65 -17.86 -2.14
C ILE A 63 10.52 -18.24 -3.12
N LEU A 64 9.75 -17.26 -3.59
CA LEU A 64 8.64 -17.48 -4.53
C LEU A 64 9.13 -17.69 -5.98
N GLY A 65 10.35 -17.24 -6.28
CA GLY A 65 10.83 -17.14 -7.66
C GLY A 65 12.35 -17.17 -7.79
N ALA A 66 13.02 -18.04 -7.02
CA ALA A 66 14.48 -18.07 -6.94
C ALA A 66 15.15 -18.28 -8.30
N THR A 67 14.56 -19.11 -9.16
CA THR A 67 15.08 -19.40 -10.50
C THR A 67 15.02 -18.16 -11.38
N GLU A 68 13.86 -17.51 -11.44
CA GLU A 68 13.60 -16.35 -12.27
C GLU A 68 14.49 -15.17 -11.86
N PHE A 69 14.66 -14.99 -10.54
CA PHE A 69 15.52 -13.97 -9.95
C PHE A 69 17.02 -14.18 -10.19
N ASN A 70 17.48 -15.42 -10.33
CA ASN A 70 18.90 -15.73 -10.55
C ASN A 70 19.27 -15.79 -12.04
N THR A 71 18.33 -16.19 -12.89
CA THR A 71 18.57 -16.32 -14.34
C THR A 71 18.42 -14.99 -15.08
N ILE A 72 17.51 -14.11 -14.63
CA ILE A 72 17.20 -12.86 -15.34
C ILE A 72 17.94 -11.69 -14.69
N PRO A 73 18.93 -11.06 -15.36
CA PRO A 73 19.67 -9.92 -14.80
C PRO A 73 18.84 -8.64 -14.71
N ASP A 74 17.81 -8.50 -15.57
CA ASP A 74 16.88 -7.38 -15.52
C ASP A 74 15.83 -7.60 -14.43
N LYS A 75 15.96 -6.82 -13.34
CA LYS A 75 15.06 -6.86 -12.18
C LYS A 75 13.59 -6.69 -12.56
N LYS A 76 13.27 -5.87 -13.57
CA LYS A 76 11.87 -5.66 -13.98
C LYS A 76 11.29 -6.92 -14.60
N LYS A 77 12.03 -7.53 -15.52
CA LYS A 77 11.63 -8.76 -16.19
C LYS A 77 11.58 -9.94 -15.23
N ALA A 78 12.53 -10.00 -14.28
CA ALA A 78 12.52 -11.01 -13.23
C ALA A 78 11.24 -10.94 -12.38
N VAL A 79 10.87 -9.74 -11.93
CA VAL A 79 9.64 -9.53 -11.15
C VAL A 79 8.38 -9.89 -11.94
N VAL A 80 8.29 -9.52 -13.22
CA VAL A 80 7.15 -9.90 -14.08
C VAL A 80 7.07 -11.43 -14.21
N ALA A 81 8.19 -12.11 -14.47
CA ALA A 81 8.20 -13.57 -14.58
C ALA A 81 7.75 -14.27 -13.28
N VAL A 82 8.13 -13.73 -12.12
CA VAL A 82 7.64 -14.23 -10.83
C VAL A 82 6.14 -14.01 -10.67
N PHE A 83 5.62 -12.85 -11.08
CA PHE A 83 4.17 -12.59 -11.02
C PHE A 83 3.37 -13.45 -11.99
N ASP A 84 3.88 -13.69 -13.19
CA ASP A 84 3.25 -14.57 -14.18
C ASP A 84 3.17 -16.01 -13.64
N LYS A 85 4.24 -16.48 -12.97
CA LYS A 85 4.26 -17.78 -12.28
C LYS A 85 3.26 -17.87 -11.13
N LEU A 86 3.08 -16.78 -10.39
CA LEU A 86 2.11 -16.67 -9.30
C LEU A 86 0.66 -16.47 -9.81
N GLY A 87 0.46 -16.30 -11.12
CA GLY A 87 -0.86 -16.03 -11.70
C GLY A 87 -1.43 -14.66 -11.30
N LEU A 88 -0.58 -13.69 -10.98
CA LEU A 88 -1.01 -12.34 -10.63
C LEU A 88 -1.43 -11.57 -11.88
N GLU A 89 -2.70 -11.15 -11.91
CA GLU A 89 -3.24 -10.35 -12.99
C GLU A 89 -2.47 -9.03 -13.16
N ALA A 90 -2.25 -8.63 -14.41
CA ALA A 90 -1.54 -7.41 -14.73
C ALA A 90 -2.20 -6.16 -14.14
N GLU A 91 -3.49 -6.15 -13.82
CA GLU A 91 -4.17 -5.01 -13.19
C GLU A 91 -3.82 -4.81 -11.71
N LYS A 92 -3.36 -5.86 -11.03
CA LYS A 92 -3.08 -5.87 -9.59
C LYS A 92 -1.73 -5.22 -9.23
N TYR A 93 -0.83 -5.08 -10.21
CA TYR A 93 0.50 -4.52 -9.99
C TYR A 93 0.98 -3.60 -11.12
N ARG A 94 2.00 -2.79 -10.85
CA ARG A 94 2.80 -2.07 -11.87
C ARG A 94 4.27 -2.13 -11.51
N VAL A 95 5.12 -2.25 -12.53
CA VAL A 95 6.58 -2.36 -12.41
C VAL A 95 7.19 -1.02 -12.81
N GLY A 96 7.60 -0.23 -11.82
CA GLY A 96 8.18 1.09 -12.04
C GLY A 96 9.68 1.04 -12.32
N ALA A 97 10.32 2.21 -12.42
CA ALA A 97 11.77 2.28 -12.67
C ALA A 97 12.61 1.68 -11.53
N THR A 98 12.27 2.00 -10.27
CA THR A 98 13.02 1.61 -9.07
C THR A 98 12.21 0.82 -8.06
N LYS A 99 10.89 0.74 -8.25
CA LYS A 99 9.94 0.19 -7.29
C LYS A 99 8.88 -0.64 -7.99
N VAL A 100 8.38 -1.63 -7.27
CA VAL A 100 7.18 -2.41 -7.61
C VAL A 100 6.00 -1.80 -6.86
N PHE A 101 4.86 -1.68 -7.54
CA PHE A 101 3.64 -1.08 -7.03
C PHE A 101 2.50 -2.10 -7.05
N PHE A 102 1.68 -2.12 -6.00
CA PHE A 102 0.56 -3.03 -5.86
C PHE A 102 -0.73 -2.27 -5.52
N ARG A 103 -1.86 -2.80 -5.99
CA ARG A 103 -3.18 -2.37 -5.51
C ARG A 103 -3.34 -2.73 -4.03
N ALA A 104 -4.34 -2.14 -3.40
CA ALA A 104 -4.74 -2.51 -2.04
C ALA A 104 -5.10 -4.01 -1.99
N GLY A 105 -4.76 -4.70 -0.90
CA GLY A 105 -5.04 -6.14 -0.70
C GLY A 105 -4.02 -7.09 -1.34
N VAL A 106 -3.50 -6.78 -2.53
CA VAL A 106 -2.62 -7.68 -3.30
C VAL A 106 -1.34 -8.06 -2.56
N LEU A 107 -0.73 -7.12 -1.83
CA LEU A 107 0.46 -7.42 -1.04
C LEU A 107 0.19 -8.47 0.06
N GLY A 108 -1.03 -8.48 0.61
CA GLY A 108 -1.46 -9.50 1.57
C GLY A 108 -1.57 -10.88 0.91
N GLU A 109 -2.17 -10.96 -0.28
CA GLU A 109 -2.26 -12.21 -1.06
C GLU A 109 -0.85 -12.79 -1.33
N VAL A 110 0.11 -11.94 -1.73
CA VAL A 110 1.50 -12.38 -1.98
C VAL A 110 2.21 -12.83 -0.70
N GLU A 111 1.92 -12.20 0.44
CA GLU A 111 2.46 -12.62 1.74
C GLU A 111 1.88 -13.95 2.23
N GLU A 112 0.63 -14.28 1.91
CA GLU A 112 0.03 -15.57 2.27
C GLU A 112 0.62 -16.75 1.47
N ILE A 113 1.08 -16.49 0.24
CA ILE A 113 1.74 -17.49 -0.60
C ILE A 113 3.18 -17.79 -0.11
N ARG A 114 3.78 -16.87 0.65
CA ARG A 114 5.16 -16.93 1.14
C ARG A 114 5.29 -17.75 2.42
#